data_AF-A0A6I1W0E1-F1
#
_entry.id   AF-A0A6I1W0E1-F1
#
_cell.length_a   1.000
_cell.length_b   1.000
_cell.length_c   1.000
_cell.angle_alpha   90.00
_cell.angle_beta   90.00
_cell.angle_gamma   90.00
#
_symmetry.space_group_name_H-M   'P 1'
#
loop_
_entity.id
_entity.type
_entity.pdbx_description
1 polymer ?
#
loop_
_entity_poly.entity_id
_entity_poly.type
_entity_poly.pdbx_seq_one_letter_code
_entity_poly.pdbx_strand_id
1 'polypeptide(L)' 'MKKHTPTYLKHQLLMAMPHMADPNFAHTLTYIVEHTANGAMGLVINRPMDLNLADILEQLRPDVL' A
#
# COMPACT_ATOMS: atom_id res chain seq x y z
N MET A 1 -30.48 15.22 12.95
CA MET A 1 -29.58 14.06 12.75
C MET A 1 -28.48 14.46 11.77
N LYS A 2 -27.22 14.61 12.20
CA LYS A 2 -26.12 14.91 11.28
C LYS A 2 -25.83 13.66 10.46
N LYS A 3 -26.08 13.70 9.16
CA LYS A 3 -25.70 12.61 8.24
C LYS A 3 -24.17 12.64 8.13
N HIS A 4 -23.48 11.70 8.75
CA HIS A 4 -22.06 11.49 8.53
C HIS A 4 -21.89 10.83 7.16
N THR A 5 -21.52 11.60 6.15
CA THR A 5 -21.08 11.04 4.86
C THR A 5 -19.78 10.29 5.10
N PRO A 6 -19.66 9.01 4.68
CA PRO A 6 -18.43 8.26 4.86
C PRO A 6 -17.29 8.97 4.12
N THR A 7 -16.22 9.28 4.86
CA THR A 7 -15.02 9.91 4.29
C THR A 7 -14.12 8.79 3.76
N TYR A 8 -14.04 8.67 2.43
CA TYR A 8 -13.13 7.75 1.77
C TYR A 8 -11.77 8.39 1.55
N LEU A 9 -10.72 7.56 1.55
CA LEU A 9 -9.32 7.98 1.53
C LEU A 9 -8.62 7.62 0.21
N LYS A 10 -9.39 7.33 -0.84
CA LYS A 10 -8.82 7.01 -2.16
C LYS A 10 -7.93 8.17 -2.62
N HIS A 11 -6.75 7.84 -3.17
CA HIS A 11 -5.74 8.80 -3.63
C HIS A 11 -5.08 9.64 -2.52
N GLN A 12 -5.27 9.30 -1.25
CA GLN A 12 -4.58 9.92 -0.12
C GLN A 12 -3.31 9.16 0.25
N LEU A 13 -2.43 9.84 0.98
CA LEU A 13 -1.25 9.26 1.61
C LEU A 13 -1.50 9.08 3.10
N LEU A 14 -1.20 7.89 3.62
CA LEU A 14 -1.12 7.61 5.04
C LEU A 14 0.33 7.68 5.49
N MET A 15 0.63 8.60 6.39
CA MET A 15 1.91 8.71 7.04
C MET A 15 1.87 7.96 8.37
N ALA A 16 2.79 7.01 8.55
CA ALA A 16 2.93 6.33 9.82
C ALA A 16 3.40 7.33 10.90
N MET A 17 2.68 7.37 12.02
CA MET A 17 3.07 8.18 13.16
C MET A 17 4.34 7.60 13.82
N PRO A 18 5.15 8.43 14.51
CA PRO A 18 6.40 7.98 15.13
C PRO A 18 6.25 6.81 16.12
N HIS A 19 5.07 6.65 16.71
CA HIS A 19 4.75 5.59 17.67
C HIS A 19 4.11 4.34 17.04
N MET A 20 4.17 4.19 15.72
CA MET A 20 3.64 3.02 15.01
C MET A 20 4.38 1.75 15.49
N ALA A 21 3.68 0.89 16.23
CA ALA A 21 4.27 -0.30 16.84
C ALA A 21 4.48 -1.46 15.85
N ASP A 22 3.68 -1.53 14.78
CA ASP A 22 3.83 -2.56 13.76
C ASP A 22 5.07 -2.28 12.89
N PRO A 23 6.11 -3.12 12.93
CA PRO A 23 7.32 -2.92 12.12
C PRO A 23 7.04 -2.92 10.61
N ASN A 24 5.95 -3.55 10.17
CA ASN A 24 5.57 -3.55 8.76
C ASN A 24 5.17 -2.15 8.27
N PHE A 25 4.68 -1.28 9.16
CA PHE A 25 4.23 0.08 8.84
C PHE A 25 5.03 1.18 9.55
N ALA A 26 5.93 0.83 10.47
CA ALA A 26 6.81 1.80 11.09
C ALA A 26 7.59 2.59 10.02
N HIS A 27 7.54 3.92 10.11
CA HIS A 27 8.17 4.85 9.17
C HIS A 27 7.73 4.71 7.70
N THR A 28 6.56 4.13 7.42
CA THR A 28 6.06 4.02 6.04
C THR A 28 5.21 5.21 5.60
N LEU A 29 5.27 5.47 4.30
CA LEU A 29 4.32 6.28 3.57
C LEU A 29 3.51 5.34 2.66
N THR A 30 2.20 5.26 2.89
CA THR A 30 1.30 4.35 2.18
C THR A 30 0.33 5.12 1.31
N TYR A 31 0.33 4.85 0.00
CA TYR A 31 -0.66 5.40 -0.93
C TYR A 31 -1.92 4.54 -0.98
N ILE A 32 -3.10 5.15 -0.84
CA ILE A 32 -4.37 4.44 -0.84
C ILE A 32 -4.93 4.35 -2.26
N VAL A 33 -4.93 3.14 -2.80
CA VAL A 33 -5.42 2.82 -4.14
C VAL A 33 -6.94 2.68 -4.13
N GLU A 34 -7.48 2.05 -3.10
CA GLU A 34 -8.91 1.82 -2.93
C GLU A 34 -9.30 1.97 -1.46
N HIS A 35 -10.45 2.59 -1.20
CA HIS A 35 -11.08 2.62 0.11
C HIS A 35 -12.59 2.63 -0.11
N THR A 36 -13.26 1.56 0.35
CA THR A 36 -14.71 1.36 0.27
C THR A 36 -15.25 0.90 1.62
N ALA A 37 -16.55 0.65 1.72
CA ALA A 37 -17.16 0.10 2.94
C ALA A 37 -16.61 -1.30 3.29
N ASN A 38 -16.01 -2.01 2.34
CA ASN A 38 -15.46 -3.35 2.55
C ASN A 38 -14.00 -3.33 3.04
N GLY A 39 -13.37 -2.16 3.12
CA GLY A 39 -11.98 -2.01 3.55
C GLY A 39 -11.16 -1.09 2.64
N ALA A 40 -9.84 -1.15 2.79
CA ALA A 40 -8.91 -0.35 2.03
C ALA A 40 -7.71 -1.17 1.52
N MET A 41 -7.21 -0.81 0.35
CA MET A 41 -5.99 -1.34 -0.25
C MET A 41 -5.02 -0.20 -0.51
N GLY A 42 -3.76 -0.40 -0.14
CA GLY A 42 -2.71 0.60 -0.33
C GLY A 42 -1.34 -0.02 -0.61
N LEU A 43 -0.43 0.83 -1.09
CA LEU A 43 0.95 0.47 -1.43
C LEU A 43 1.91 1.30 -0.59
N VAL A 44 2.88 0.65 0.05
CA VAL A 44 4.00 1.34 0.70
C VAL A 44 4.96 1.82 -0.38
N ILE A 45 5.20 3.13 -0.46
CA ILE A 45 5.96 3.73 -1.57
C ILE A 45 7.38 4.15 -1.19
N ASN A 46 7.75 4.10 0.09
CA ASN A 46 9.04 4.56 0.59
C ASN A 46 9.91 3.44 1.19
N ARG A 47 9.61 2.18 0.86
CA ARG A 47 10.41 1.01 1.28
C ARG A 47 10.92 0.28 0.03
N PRO A 48 12.09 0.67 -0.50
CA PRO A 48 12.68 -0.04 -1.63
C PRO A 48 13.02 -1.48 -1.22
N MET A 49 12.97 -2.38 -2.20
CA MET A 49 13.37 -3.77 -2.03
C MET A 49 14.72 -4.00 -2.69
N ASP A 50 15.52 -4.91 -2.12
CA ASP A 50 16.80 -5.34 -2.71
C ASP A 50 16.59 -6.37 -3.84
N LEU A 51 15.60 -6.12 -4.70
CA LEU A 51 15.24 -6.99 -5.82
C LEU A 51 15.13 -6.16 -7.08
N ASN A 52 15.78 -6.60 -8.16
CA ASN A 52 15.65 -5.96 -9.46
C ASN A 52 14.36 -6.40 -10.15
N LEU A 53 13.72 -5.47 -10.85
CA LEU A 53 12.60 -5.78 -11.72
C LEU A 53 12.96 -6.86 -12.77
N ALA A 54 14.20 -6.86 -13.27
CA ALA A 54 14.66 -7.90 -14.20
C ALA A 54 14.56 -9.31 -13.60
N ASP A 55 14.98 -9.48 -12.34
CA ASP A 55 14.94 -10.78 -11.66
C ASP A 55 13.50 -11.24 -11.41
N ILE A 56 12.57 -10.30 -11.15
CA ILE A 56 11.14 -10.61 -11.01
C ILE A 56 10.56 -11.06 -12.35
N LEU A 57 10.83 -10.31 -13.42
CA LEU A 57 10.32 -10.64 -14.75
C LEU A 57 10.87 -11.97 -15.25
N GLU A 58 12.12 -12.29 -14.89
CA GLU A 58 12.74 -13.58 -15.14
C GLU A 58 11.97 -14.73 -14.47
N GLN A 59 11.60 -14.58 -13.19
CA GLN A 59 10.80 -15.58 -12.45
C GLN A 59 9.37 -15.74 -12.99
N LEU A 60 8.81 -14.68 -13.58
CA LEU A 60 7.47 -14.69 -14.18
C LEU A 60 7.46 -15.16 -15.63
N ARG A 61 8.63 -15.52 -16.21
CA ARG A 61 8.67 -15.99 -17.59
C ARG A 61 7.76 -17.23 -17.74
N PRO A 62 6.84 -17.23 -18.71
CA PRO A 62 6.01 -18.39 -18.96
C PRO A 62 6.88 -19.56 -19.43
N ASP A 63 6.57 -20.76 -18.97
CA ASP A 63 7.16 -21.98 -19.50
C ASP A 63 6.78 -22.08 -21.00
N VAL A 64 7.77 -21.92 -21.87
CA VAL A 64 7.59 -22.12 -23.30
C VAL A 64 7.66 -23.63 -23.56
N LEU A 65 6.55 -24.23 -23.99
CA LEU A 65 6.49 -25.60 -24.52
C LEU A 65 7.29 -25.72 -25.84
#